data_AF-A0A131Z4W0-F1
#
_entry.id   AF-A0A131Z4W0-F1
#
_cell.length_a   1.000
_cell.length_b   1.000
_cell.length_c   1.000
_cell.angle_alpha   90.00
_cell.angle_beta   90.00
_cell.angle_gamma   90.00
#
_symmetry.space_group_name_H-M   'P 1'
#
loop_
_entity.id
_entity.type
_entity.pdbx_description
1 polymer ?
#
loop_
_entity_poly.entity_id
_entity_poly.type
_entity_poly.pdbx_seq_one_letter_code
_entity_poly.pdbx_strand_id
1 'polypeptide(L)'
;MAAMLNAVQLRYTDMEHPKISFQLNQLEVVEGERLLGTKTCFAEADSTRELGGNNSVCGYDAETTLNKTTEYLNGCVTANCDIVYVVISDDLTYTNNGTLSTDVRGIAEIGGVCSEDKVALGEDKPKIFSGLTTMAHEIGHLLGSDHDGCPNATNCSAIYGNLMSNEGTDMQNKSILSNCSMEQIRFLVSRLPDSCLFVNTTANITNDFYPGENITDEQFCNLTHPGIRVVPVYSNETLPCHINCCWNSTDQGSEYSYEISEDDYSSTEPTTENHDDEFYEDTCQYYDRLDGMTCGENKTCYKGICDNYKWDEITNKYRTNRTFKDIQPPITSLDINSTELTVLQ
;
A
#
# COMPACT_ATOMS: atom_id res chain seq x y z
N MET A 1 4.68 6.84 4.99
CA MET A 1 3.57 7.71 4.51
C MET A 1 3.98 8.58 3.32
N ALA A 2 4.86 9.58 3.45
CA ALA A 2 5.21 10.47 2.32
C ALA A 2 5.62 9.71 1.05
N ALA A 3 6.65 8.86 1.12
CA ALA A 3 7.08 8.05 -0.02
C ALA A 3 5.99 7.14 -0.61
N MET A 4 5.13 6.58 0.25
CA MET A 4 3.97 5.79 -0.17
C MET A 4 3.03 6.65 -1.04
N LEU A 5 2.75 7.88 -0.60
CA LEU A 5 1.93 8.83 -1.35
C LEU A 5 2.56 9.24 -2.69
N ASN A 6 3.89 9.31 -2.75
CA ASN A 6 4.61 9.53 -4.02
C ASN A 6 4.38 8.38 -5.00
N ALA A 7 4.39 7.13 -4.54
CA ALA A 7 4.09 6.01 -5.41
C ALA A 7 2.60 5.90 -5.76
N VAL A 8 1.70 6.28 -4.85
CA VAL A 8 0.26 6.44 -5.14
C VAL A 8 0.07 7.48 -6.25
N GLN A 9 0.77 8.61 -6.22
CA GLN A 9 0.73 9.62 -7.28
C GLN A 9 1.02 9.04 -8.66
N LEU A 10 1.92 8.05 -8.76
CA LEU A 10 2.27 7.38 -10.02
C LEU A 10 1.10 6.56 -10.61
N ARG A 11 0.11 6.18 -9.79
CA ARG A 11 -1.06 5.39 -10.21
C ARG A 11 -2.15 6.26 -10.87
N TYR A 12 -2.05 7.57 -10.66
CA TYR A 12 -2.99 8.56 -11.19
C TYR A 12 -2.39 9.40 -12.33
N THR A 13 -1.16 9.11 -12.79
CA THR A 13 -0.48 9.91 -13.83
C THR A 13 -1.17 9.91 -15.18
N ASP A 14 -1.99 8.89 -15.43
CA ASP A 14 -2.68 8.70 -16.72
C ASP A 14 -3.98 9.54 -16.77
N MET A 15 -4.38 10.13 -15.65
CA MET A 15 -5.43 11.14 -15.58
C MET A 15 -4.89 12.49 -16.06
N GLU A 16 -5.14 12.85 -17.32
CA GLU A 16 -4.75 14.16 -17.87
C GLU A 16 -5.85 15.22 -17.76
N HIS A 17 -7.11 14.80 -17.67
CA HIS A 17 -8.28 15.68 -17.64
C HIS A 17 -9.32 15.14 -16.67
N PRO A 18 -9.41 15.62 -15.42
CA PRO A 18 -8.44 16.50 -14.78
C PRO A 18 -7.15 15.76 -14.42
N LYS A 19 -6.05 16.50 -14.24
CA LYS A 19 -4.86 15.99 -13.56
C LYS A 19 -5.13 15.86 -12.07
N ILE A 20 -4.83 14.70 -11.49
CA ILE A 20 -4.95 14.45 -10.06
C ILE A 20 -3.57 14.55 -9.41
N SER A 21 -3.48 15.24 -8.29
CA SER A 21 -2.26 15.37 -7.50
C SER A 21 -2.53 15.25 -6.01
N PHE A 22 -1.65 14.64 -5.22
CA PHE A 22 -1.90 14.41 -3.78
C PHE A 22 -0.90 15.12 -2.87
N GLN A 23 -1.36 16.04 -2.03
CA GLN A 23 -0.50 16.76 -1.08
C GLN A 23 -0.67 16.21 0.34
N LEU A 24 0.43 15.79 0.97
CA LEU A 24 0.40 15.40 2.37
C LEU A 24 0.51 16.63 3.28
N ASN A 25 -0.58 16.97 3.97
CA ASN A 25 -0.64 18.17 4.82
C ASN A 25 -0.39 17.91 6.30
N GLN A 26 -0.90 16.79 6.82
CA GLN A 26 -0.81 16.44 8.23
C GLN A 26 -0.53 14.94 8.39
N LEU A 27 0.20 14.61 9.44
CA LEU A 27 0.40 13.25 9.90
C LEU A 27 0.15 13.23 11.40
N GLU A 28 -0.78 12.39 11.84
CA GLU A 28 -1.14 12.24 13.24
C GLU A 28 -1.14 10.76 13.62
N VAL A 29 -0.62 10.46 14.80
CA VAL A 29 -0.72 9.13 15.40
C VAL A 29 -1.83 9.19 16.43
N VAL A 30 -2.88 8.40 16.20
CA VAL A 30 -4.06 8.35 17.04
C VAL A 30 -4.12 7.00 17.75
N GLU A 31 -4.56 7.01 19.00
CA GLU A 31 -4.77 5.79 19.79
C GLU A 31 -5.84 4.91 19.12
N GLY A 32 -5.51 3.62 18.91
CA GLY A 32 -6.37 2.68 18.21
C GLY A 32 -7.78 2.56 18.81
N GLU A 33 -7.94 2.71 20.14
CA GLU A 33 -9.25 2.67 20.80
C GLU A 33 -10.23 3.73 20.28
N ARG A 34 -9.74 4.84 19.71
CA ARG A 34 -10.57 5.91 19.16
C ARG A 34 -11.06 5.60 17.75
N LEU A 35 -10.28 4.86 16.96
CA LEU A 35 -10.54 4.64 15.53
C LEU A 35 -11.05 3.22 15.23
N LEU A 36 -10.47 2.23 15.88
CA LEU A 36 -10.62 0.82 15.53
C LEU A 36 -11.95 0.25 16.03
N GLY A 37 -12.55 -0.59 15.19
CA GLY A 37 -13.76 -1.36 15.49
C GLY A 37 -13.49 -2.52 16.44
N THR A 38 -14.40 -3.50 16.42
CA THR A 38 -14.23 -4.72 17.24
C THR A 38 -13.18 -5.62 16.60
N LYS A 39 -12.20 -6.06 17.40
CA LYS A 39 -11.26 -7.10 16.99
C LYS A 39 -11.93 -8.47 17.11
N THR A 40 -12.08 -9.16 16.00
CA THR A 40 -12.72 -10.48 15.94
C THR A 40 -11.70 -11.52 15.50
N CYS A 41 -11.74 -12.67 16.17
CA CYS A 41 -10.86 -13.80 15.87
C CYS A 41 -11.69 -15.02 15.46
N PHE A 42 -11.26 -15.73 14.43
CA PHE A 42 -11.92 -16.94 13.93
C PHE A 42 -10.89 -18.00 13.55
N ALA A 43 -11.29 -19.27 13.62
CA ALA A 43 -10.48 -20.36 13.11
C ALA A 43 -10.48 -20.30 11.58
N GLU A 44 -9.30 -20.19 10.98
CA GLU A 44 -9.17 -20.20 9.52
C GLU A 44 -9.59 -21.58 8.99
N ALA A 45 -10.56 -21.60 8.07
CA ALA A 45 -11.15 -22.85 7.58
C ALA A 45 -10.38 -23.49 6.41
N ASP A 46 -9.28 -22.88 5.93
CA ASP A 46 -8.55 -23.36 4.75
C ASP A 46 -7.14 -23.90 5.06
N SER A 47 -6.87 -25.02 4.42
CA SER A 47 -5.97 -26.12 4.72
C SER A 47 -4.71 -26.12 3.85
N THR A 48 -4.03 -24.98 3.70
CA THR A 48 -2.79 -24.88 2.90
C THR A 48 -1.52 -24.59 3.71
N ARG A 49 -1.63 -24.32 5.01
CA ARG A 49 -0.49 -24.32 5.93
C ARG A 49 -0.46 -25.63 6.70
N GLU A 50 0.36 -26.58 6.27
CA GLU A 50 0.59 -27.90 6.91
C GLU A 50 1.28 -27.81 8.28
N LEU A 51 0.81 -26.96 9.20
CA LEU A 51 1.31 -26.93 10.57
C LEU A 51 0.12 -26.90 11.54
N GLY A 52 -0.07 -28.04 12.21
CA GLY A 52 -1.18 -28.32 13.13
C GLY A 52 -1.18 -27.46 14.39
N GLY A 53 -1.62 -26.21 14.25
CA GLY A 53 -2.05 -25.33 15.33
C GLY A 53 -3.52 -24.93 15.14
N ASN A 54 -4.22 -24.65 16.23
CA ASN A 54 -5.48 -23.90 16.18
C ASN A 54 -5.13 -22.46 15.74
N ASN A 55 -4.87 -22.24 14.45
CA ASN A 55 -4.56 -20.93 13.91
C ASN A 55 -5.84 -20.09 13.90
N SER A 56 -5.97 -19.25 14.92
CA SER A 56 -6.98 -18.21 14.91
C SER A 56 -6.42 -17.01 14.17
N VAL A 57 -7.11 -16.58 13.13
CA VAL A 57 -6.86 -15.32 12.44
C VAL A 57 -7.69 -14.24 13.11
N CYS A 58 -7.11 -13.07 13.34
CA CYS A 58 -7.76 -11.96 14.02
C CYS A 58 -7.61 -10.67 13.23
N GLY A 59 -8.67 -9.86 13.18
CA GLY A 59 -8.59 -8.53 12.62
C GLY A 59 -9.69 -7.61 13.12
N TYR A 60 -9.58 -6.32 12.77
CA TYR A 60 -10.57 -5.31 13.11
C TYR A 60 -11.66 -5.24 12.04
N ASP A 61 -12.92 -5.21 12.45
CA ASP A 61 -14.04 -5.06 11.51
C ASP A 61 -13.89 -3.77 10.67
N ALA A 62 -13.78 -3.92 9.35
CA ALA A 62 -13.44 -2.83 8.43
C ALA A 62 -14.54 -1.77 8.38
N GLU A 63 -15.81 -2.17 8.25
CA GLU A 63 -16.95 -1.24 8.23
C GLU A 63 -17.09 -0.47 9.54
N THR A 64 -17.00 -1.17 10.68
CA THR A 64 -17.07 -0.54 12.00
C THR A 64 -15.90 0.43 12.19
N THR A 65 -14.70 0.06 11.75
CA THR A 65 -13.50 0.90 11.84
C THR A 65 -13.64 2.15 10.98
N LEU A 66 -14.16 2.03 9.75
CA LEU A 66 -14.42 3.17 8.87
C LEU A 66 -15.42 4.14 9.50
N ASN A 67 -16.60 3.63 9.91
CA ASN A 67 -17.66 4.45 10.51
C ASN A 67 -17.18 5.18 11.77
N LYS A 68 -16.50 4.47 12.67
CA LYS A 68 -16.00 5.04 13.93
C LYS A 68 -14.90 6.07 13.68
N THR A 69 -14.04 5.84 12.69
CA THR A 69 -13.02 6.81 12.26
C THR A 69 -13.67 8.08 11.69
N THR A 70 -14.66 7.93 10.81
CA THR A 70 -15.44 9.04 10.25
C THR A 70 -16.11 9.87 11.35
N GLU A 71 -16.76 9.22 12.32
CA GLU A 71 -17.35 9.89 13.48
C GLU A 71 -16.32 10.62 14.34
N TYR A 72 -15.18 9.98 14.63
CA TYR A 72 -14.11 10.58 15.42
C TYR A 72 -13.56 11.83 14.73
N LEU A 73 -13.30 11.77 13.43
CA LEU A 73 -12.77 12.90 12.68
C LEU A 73 -13.80 14.03 12.64
N ASN A 74 -15.04 13.77 12.23
CA ASN A 74 -16.06 14.82 12.13
C ASN A 74 -16.44 15.43 13.49
N GLY A 75 -16.34 14.69 14.58
CA GLY A 75 -16.68 15.15 15.93
C GLY A 75 -15.51 15.75 16.74
N CYS A 76 -14.28 15.26 16.56
CA CYS A 76 -13.14 15.58 17.42
C CYS A 76 -11.98 16.29 16.71
N VAL A 77 -11.87 16.17 15.38
CA VAL A 77 -10.74 16.70 14.60
C VAL A 77 -11.30 17.63 13.52
N THR A 78 -11.00 18.93 13.59
CA THR A 78 -11.30 19.84 12.47
C THR A 78 -10.29 19.62 11.34
N ALA A 79 -10.30 18.43 10.74
CA ALA A 79 -9.43 18.06 9.65
C ALA A 79 -9.88 18.82 8.39
N ASN A 80 -9.20 19.94 8.12
CA ASN A 80 -9.32 20.70 6.87
C ASN A 80 -8.55 20.00 5.74
N CYS A 81 -8.84 18.71 5.54
CA CYS A 81 -8.32 17.90 4.44
C CYS A 81 -9.46 17.49 3.51
N ASP A 82 -9.13 17.22 2.27
CA ASP A 82 -10.04 16.72 1.23
C ASP A 82 -10.19 15.21 1.34
N ILE A 83 -9.13 14.52 1.78
CA ILE A 83 -9.08 13.08 2.08
C ILE A 83 -8.38 12.86 3.42
N VAL A 84 -8.86 11.89 4.19
CA VAL A 84 -8.14 11.32 5.34
C VAL A 84 -7.90 9.84 5.09
N TYR A 85 -6.64 9.43 5.08
CA TYR A 85 -6.27 8.02 4.94
C TYR A 85 -5.70 7.49 6.25
N VAL A 86 -6.31 6.45 6.81
CA VAL A 86 -5.84 5.76 8.01
C VAL A 86 -5.06 4.52 7.64
N VAL A 87 -3.82 4.44 8.11
CA VAL A 87 -2.98 3.24 7.97
C VAL A 87 -3.03 2.44 9.26
N ILE A 88 -3.26 1.13 9.15
CA ILE A 88 -3.17 0.20 10.27
C ILE A 88 -2.21 -0.95 9.96
N SER A 89 -1.56 -1.50 10.98
CA SER A 89 -0.68 -2.67 10.83
C SER A 89 -1.37 -4.00 11.11
N ASP A 90 -2.46 -3.99 11.88
CA ASP A 90 -3.30 -5.16 12.14
C ASP A 90 -4.14 -5.49 10.91
N ASP A 91 -4.54 -6.76 10.81
CA ASP A 91 -5.41 -7.19 9.72
C ASP A 91 -6.83 -6.63 9.93
N LEU A 92 -7.54 -6.40 8.82
CA LEU A 92 -8.93 -6.06 8.74
C LEU A 92 -9.77 -7.33 8.55
N THR A 93 -11.02 -7.28 8.99
CA THR A 93 -12.00 -8.32 8.72
C THR A 93 -13.24 -7.74 8.08
N TYR A 94 -13.85 -8.52 7.18
CA TYR A 94 -15.15 -8.21 6.60
C TYR A 94 -16.03 -9.45 6.64
N THR A 95 -17.32 -9.26 6.94
CA THR A 95 -18.29 -10.36 6.95
C THR A 95 -19.12 -10.34 5.68
N ASN A 96 -18.90 -11.31 4.80
CA ASN A 96 -19.72 -11.49 3.60
C ASN A 96 -20.66 -12.69 3.77
N ASN A 97 -21.97 -12.47 3.73
CA ASN A 97 -23.00 -13.51 3.88
C ASN A 97 -22.82 -14.41 5.12
N GLY A 98 -22.36 -13.82 6.24
CA GLY A 98 -22.11 -14.53 7.50
C GLY A 98 -20.75 -15.23 7.60
N THR A 99 -19.94 -15.18 6.54
CA THR A 99 -18.56 -15.69 6.55
C THR A 99 -17.60 -14.52 6.81
N LEU A 100 -16.82 -14.64 7.89
CA LEU A 100 -15.75 -13.70 8.21
C LEU A 100 -14.51 -14.01 7.37
N SER A 101 -13.89 -12.98 6.80
CA SER A 101 -12.65 -13.08 6.00
C SER A 101 -11.69 -11.95 6.36
N THR A 102 -10.39 -12.22 6.22
CA THR A 102 -9.28 -11.23 6.30
C THR A 102 -8.70 -10.87 4.92
N ASP A 103 -9.45 -11.14 3.85
CA ASP A 103 -9.00 -10.80 2.49
C ASP A 103 -9.16 -9.30 2.19
N VAL A 104 -10.02 -8.61 2.95
CA VAL A 104 -10.15 -7.16 2.88
C VAL A 104 -8.85 -6.51 3.35
N ARG A 105 -8.26 -5.65 2.51
CA ARG A 105 -7.03 -4.92 2.85
C ARG A 105 -7.27 -3.43 3.10
N GLY A 106 -8.40 -2.91 2.67
CA GLY A 106 -8.81 -1.53 2.85
C GLY A 106 -10.31 -1.37 2.66
N ILE A 107 -10.80 -0.18 3.01
CA ILE A 107 -12.19 0.22 2.80
C ILE A 107 -12.29 1.74 2.73
N ALA A 108 -13.20 2.23 1.90
CA ALA A 108 -13.55 3.64 1.76
C ALA A 108 -14.99 3.81 1.28
N GLU A 109 -15.53 5.01 1.48
CA GLU A 109 -16.79 5.41 0.86
C GLU A 109 -16.58 5.85 -0.59
N ILE A 110 -17.54 5.52 -1.46
CA ILE A 110 -17.45 5.93 -2.87
C ILE A 110 -17.88 7.40 -3.00
N GLY A 111 -16.97 8.24 -3.49
CA GLY A 111 -17.22 9.66 -3.74
C GLY A 111 -17.17 10.54 -2.49
N GLY A 112 -16.52 10.07 -1.43
CA GLY A 112 -16.38 10.79 -0.15
C GLY A 112 -15.45 12.01 -0.18
N VAL A 113 -14.70 12.23 -1.26
CA VAL A 113 -13.76 13.36 -1.33
C VAL A 113 -14.44 14.71 -1.01
N CYS A 114 -13.83 15.47 -0.10
CA CYS A 114 -14.35 16.77 0.39
C CYS A 114 -15.74 16.73 1.04
N SER A 115 -16.20 15.57 1.50
CA SER A 115 -17.43 15.42 2.28
C SER A 115 -17.14 14.99 3.71
N GLU A 116 -18.20 14.70 4.47
CA GLU A 116 -18.09 14.05 5.80
C GLU A 116 -17.55 12.61 5.68
N ASP A 117 -17.66 11.99 4.49
CA ASP A 117 -17.29 10.60 4.18
C ASP A 117 -15.89 10.47 3.56
N LYS A 118 -15.05 11.49 3.74
CA LYS A 118 -13.70 11.61 3.13
C LYS A 118 -12.65 10.64 3.67
N VAL A 119 -13.06 9.57 4.33
CA VAL A 119 -12.19 8.64 5.05
C VAL A 119 -11.99 7.39 4.22
N ALA A 120 -10.72 7.01 4.08
CA ALA A 120 -10.30 5.71 3.62
C ALA A 120 -9.37 5.10 4.66
N LEU A 121 -9.30 3.78 4.73
CA LEU A 121 -8.30 3.11 5.56
C LEU A 121 -7.79 1.84 4.89
N GLY A 122 -6.58 1.44 5.25
CA GLY A 122 -6.02 0.19 4.77
C GLY A 122 -4.81 -0.28 5.56
N GLU A 123 -4.51 -1.55 5.34
CA GLU A 123 -3.40 -2.25 5.95
C GLU A 123 -2.07 -1.84 5.31
N ASP A 124 -1.07 -1.57 6.13
CA ASP A 124 0.32 -1.45 5.71
C ASP A 124 1.23 -2.09 6.76
N LYS A 125 2.14 -2.95 6.30
CA LYS A 125 3.25 -3.41 7.14
C LYS A 125 4.39 -2.39 6.99
N PRO A 126 4.88 -1.81 8.11
CA PRO A 126 5.88 -0.76 8.06
C PRO A 126 7.11 -1.15 7.23
N LYS A 127 7.66 -0.18 6.50
CA LYS A 127 8.91 -0.25 5.71
C LYS A 127 8.86 -1.07 4.42
N ILE A 128 7.83 -1.88 4.20
CA ILE A 128 7.67 -2.63 2.94
C ILE A 128 6.60 -2.06 2.02
N PHE A 129 5.83 -1.06 2.48
CA PHE A 129 4.82 -0.35 1.70
C PHE A 129 3.77 -1.30 1.09
N SER A 130 3.41 -2.36 1.83
CA SER A 130 2.46 -3.38 1.38
C SER A 130 1.08 -2.80 1.08
N GLY A 131 0.73 -1.68 1.73
CA GLY A 131 -0.53 -0.98 1.53
C GLY A 131 -0.55 -0.04 0.33
N LEU A 132 0.51 0.06 -0.47
CA LEU A 132 0.61 1.07 -1.55
C LEU A 132 -0.54 0.96 -2.55
N THR A 133 -0.79 -0.25 -3.05
CA THR A 133 -1.87 -0.50 -4.02
C THR A 133 -3.23 -0.30 -3.36
N THR A 134 -3.39 -0.78 -2.12
CA THR A 134 -4.61 -0.57 -1.32
C THR A 134 -4.90 0.92 -1.16
N MET A 135 -3.93 1.74 -0.76
CA MET A 135 -4.12 3.18 -0.60
C MET A 135 -4.52 3.84 -1.91
N ALA A 136 -3.86 3.50 -3.01
CA ALA A 136 -4.24 4.02 -4.32
C ALA A 136 -5.66 3.59 -4.72
N HIS A 137 -6.06 2.37 -4.41
CA HIS A 137 -7.39 1.81 -4.68
C HIS A 137 -8.48 2.52 -3.86
N GLU A 138 -8.32 2.61 -2.55
CA GLU A 138 -9.31 3.26 -1.68
C GLU A 138 -9.46 4.76 -1.96
N ILE A 139 -8.36 5.44 -2.34
CA ILE A 139 -8.43 6.82 -2.83
C ILE A 139 -9.25 6.89 -4.14
N GLY A 140 -9.22 5.84 -4.96
CA GLY A 140 -10.01 5.74 -6.18
C GLY A 140 -11.50 5.67 -5.88
N HIS A 141 -11.88 4.94 -4.84
CA HIS A 141 -13.24 4.96 -4.29
C HIS A 141 -13.63 6.35 -3.81
N LEU A 142 -12.81 7.01 -2.97
CA LEU A 142 -13.10 8.38 -2.52
C LEU A 142 -13.27 9.37 -3.68
N LEU A 143 -12.54 9.17 -4.77
CA LEU A 143 -12.64 9.94 -6.01
C LEU A 143 -13.83 9.55 -6.90
N GLY A 144 -14.65 8.59 -6.48
CA GLY A 144 -15.92 8.22 -7.10
C GLY A 144 -15.88 7.01 -8.03
N SER A 145 -14.78 6.26 -8.07
CA SER A 145 -14.70 5.04 -8.86
C SER A 145 -15.37 3.87 -8.15
N ASP A 146 -16.17 3.11 -8.87
CA ASP A 146 -16.60 1.76 -8.50
C ASP A 146 -15.50 0.75 -8.89
N HIS A 147 -15.65 -0.50 -8.47
CA HIS A 147 -14.79 -1.58 -8.96
C HIS A 147 -15.00 -1.82 -10.45
N ASP A 148 -13.94 -2.18 -11.17
CA ASP A 148 -14.06 -2.69 -12.54
C ASP A 148 -14.92 -3.95 -12.57
N GLY A 149 -15.84 -4.06 -13.53
CA GLY A 149 -16.75 -5.20 -13.68
C GLY A 149 -18.01 -5.15 -12.82
N CYS A 150 -18.10 -4.23 -11.85
CA CYS A 150 -19.33 -3.94 -11.11
C CYS A 150 -20.38 -3.25 -12.00
N PRO A 151 -21.67 -3.21 -11.58
CA PRO A 151 -22.77 -2.67 -12.39
C PRO A 151 -22.52 -1.29 -13.02
N ASN A 152 -21.78 -0.40 -12.35
CA ASN A 152 -21.46 0.94 -12.85
C ASN A 152 -20.21 1.00 -13.75
N ALA A 153 -19.46 -0.10 -13.88
CA ALA A 153 -18.22 -0.20 -14.63
C ALA A 153 -18.12 -1.51 -15.46
N THR A 154 -19.25 -2.08 -15.88
CA THR A 154 -19.33 -3.36 -16.63
C THR A 154 -18.54 -3.39 -17.94
N ASN A 155 -18.23 -2.24 -18.53
CA ASN A 155 -17.42 -2.13 -19.75
C ASN A 155 -15.93 -2.37 -19.52
N CYS A 156 -15.46 -2.33 -18.26
CA CYS A 156 -14.09 -2.63 -17.87
C CYS A 156 -14.10 -3.93 -17.08
N SER A 157 -13.42 -4.96 -17.57
CA SER A 157 -13.45 -6.27 -16.93
C SER A 157 -12.49 -6.33 -15.75
N ALA A 158 -12.98 -6.83 -14.62
CA ALA A 158 -12.15 -7.12 -13.45
C ALA A 158 -10.93 -8.00 -13.79
N ILE A 159 -11.05 -8.92 -14.76
CA ILE A 159 -9.97 -9.85 -15.13
C ILE A 159 -8.68 -9.15 -15.63
N TYR A 160 -8.79 -7.90 -16.08
CA TYR A 160 -7.62 -7.13 -16.48
C TYR A 160 -6.78 -6.67 -15.29
N GLY A 161 -7.36 -6.67 -14.09
CA GLY A 161 -6.66 -6.35 -12.84
C GLY A 161 -6.09 -4.94 -12.82
N ASN A 162 -6.79 -3.99 -13.44
CA ASN A 162 -6.50 -2.58 -13.27
C ASN A 162 -6.63 -2.17 -11.80
N LEU A 163 -6.16 -0.96 -11.46
CA LEU A 163 -6.08 -0.48 -10.07
C LEU A 163 -7.38 -0.70 -9.28
N MET A 164 -8.54 -0.47 -9.91
CA MET A 164 -9.88 -0.60 -9.27
C MET A 164 -10.51 -1.98 -9.46
N SER A 165 -9.75 -2.99 -9.88
CA SER A 165 -10.26 -4.36 -9.95
C SER A 165 -10.31 -5.01 -8.58
N ASN A 166 -11.32 -5.85 -8.35
CA ASN A 166 -11.39 -6.78 -7.23
C ASN A 166 -10.62 -8.09 -7.48
N GLU A 167 -10.08 -8.28 -8.69
CA GLU A 167 -9.25 -9.42 -9.08
C GLU A 167 -7.77 -9.05 -9.11
N GLY A 168 -6.92 -9.89 -8.54
CA GLY A 168 -5.48 -9.65 -8.48
C GLY A 168 -4.74 -10.02 -9.76
N THR A 169 -3.98 -9.09 -10.34
CA THR A 169 -2.97 -9.34 -11.39
C THR A 169 -1.59 -8.80 -10.97
N ASP A 170 -0.65 -8.74 -11.92
CA ASP A 170 0.68 -8.16 -11.73
C ASP A 170 0.66 -6.65 -11.43
N MET A 171 1.79 -6.13 -10.94
CA MET A 171 1.93 -4.71 -10.61
C MET A 171 1.77 -3.77 -11.82
N GLN A 172 1.98 -4.21 -13.07
CA GLN A 172 1.82 -3.32 -14.23
C GLN A 172 0.35 -2.93 -14.42
N ASN A 173 -0.53 -3.91 -14.40
CA ASN A 173 -1.97 -3.67 -14.53
C ASN A 173 -2.53 -2.97 -13.28
N LYS A 174 -2.16 -3.43 -12.08
CA LYS A 174 -2.55 -2.79 -10.81
C LYS A 174 -2.06 -1.35 -10.69
N SER A 175 -1.11 -0.93 -11.52
CA SER A 175 -0.61 0.43 -11.52
C SER A 175 -1.39 1.40 -12.42
N ILE A 176 -2.45 0.94 -13.10
CA ILE A 176 -3.16 1.70 -14.13
C ILE A 176 -4.66 1.74 -13.82
N LEU A 177 -5.26 2.93 -13.88
CA LEU A 177 -6.71 3.11 -13.84
C LEU A 177 -7.34 2.65 -15.16
N SER A 178 -8.45 1.93 -15.08
CA SER A 178 -9.22 1.59 -16.28
C SER A 178 -9.89 2.84 -16.87
N ASN A 179 -10.38 2.74 -18.11
CA ASN A 179 -11.17 3.82 -18.70
C ASN A 179 -12.44 4.12 -17.89
N CYS A 180 -13.08 3.11 -17.29
CA CYS A 180 -14.28 3.28 -16.48
C CYS A 180 -13.96 4.06 -15.22
N SER A 181 -12.88 3.70 -14.51
CA SER A 181 -12.44 4.44 -13.33
C SER A 181 -12.10 5.88 -13.66
N MET A 182 -11.35 6.11 -14.74
CA MET A 182 -11.01 7.46 -15.18
C MET A 182 -12.26 8.31 -15.51
N GLU A 183 -13.27 7.72 -16.17
CA GLU A 183 -14.53 8.42 -16.48
C GLU A 183 -15.36 8.74 -15.23
N GLN A 184 -15.42 7.83 -14.27
CA GLN A 184 -16.14 8.06 -13.01
C GLN A 184 -15.46 9.12 -12.15
N ILE A 185 -14.13 9.07 -12.04
CA ILE A 185 -13.35 10.10 -11.34
C ILE A 185 -13.56 11.46 -12.00
N ARG A 186 -13.48 11.54 -13.34
CA ARG A 186 -13.80 12.78 -14.10
C ARG A 186 -15.18 13.31 -13.78
N PHE A 187 -16.17 12.41 -13.73
CA PHE A 187 -17.54 12.77 -13.45
C PHE A 187 -17.68 13.42 -12.08
N LEU A 188 -17.12 12.83 -11.03
CA LEU A 188 -17.19 13.42 -9.69
C LEU A 188 -16.39 14.72 -9.61
N VAL A 189 -15.13 14.70 -10.02
CA VAL A 189 -14.22 15.83 -9.86
C VAL A 189 -14.73 17.09 -10.58
N SER A 190 -15.35 16.94 -11.75
CA SER A 190 -15.94 18.07 -12.49
C SER A 190 -17.13 18.76 -11.78
N ARG A 191 -17.64 18.18 -10.69
CA ARG A 191 -18.77 18.69 -9.90
C ARG A 191 -18.36 19.16 -8.51
N LEU A 192 -17.09 18.96 -8.13
CA LEU A 192 -16.59 19.42 -6.84
C LEU A 192 -16.50 20.96 -6.82
N PRO A 193 -16.73 21.59 -5.65
CA PRO A 193 -16.58 23.03 -5.53
C PRO A 193 -15.12 23.45 -5.67
N ASP A 194 -14.87 24.68 -6.10
CA ASP A 194 -13.53 25.26 -6.21
C ASP A 194 -12.69 25.09 -4.92
N SER A 195 -13.33 25.16 -3.75
CA SER A 195 -12.68 24.97 -2.44
C SER A 195 -12.06 23.58 -2.25
N CYS A 196 -12.55 22.57 -2.98
CA CYS A 196 -12.05 21.20 -2.97
C CYS A 196 -11.00 20.96 -4.08
N LEU A 197 -11.05 21.74 -5.16
CA LEU A 197 -10.16 21.57 -6.32
C LEU A 197 -8.82 22.29 -6.13
N PHE A 198 -8.83 23.43 -5.45
CA PHE A 198 -7.66 24.31 -5.33
C PHE A 198 -6.97 24.19 -3.96
N VAL A 199 -5.64 24.01 -4.01
CA VAL A 199 -4.80 24.02 -2.81
C VAL A 199 -4.70 25.42 -2.25
N ASN A 200 -5.11 25.59 -1.00
CA ASN A 200 -4.93 26.84 -0.27
C ASN A 200 -3.93 26.73 0.89
N THR A 201 -3.37 25.54 1.12
CA THR A 201 -2.40 25.25 2.20
C THR A 201 -1.03 24.93 1.64
N THR A 202 0.02 25.43 2.30
CA THR A 202 1.39 25.03 1.96
C THR A 202 1.65 23.62 2.45
N ALA A 203 2.24 22.76 1.63
CA ALA A 203 2.60 21.41 2.08
C ALA A 203 3.53 21.50 3.30
N ASN A 204 3.16 20.80 4.35
CA ASN A 204 3.88 20.81 5.62
C ASN A 204 4.70 19.55 5.86
N ILE A 205 4.79 18.65 4.88
CA ILE A 205 5.58 17.42 4.96
C ILE A 205 6.36 17.27 3.66
N THR A 206 7.68 17.04 3.79
CA THR A 206 8.52 16.78 2.63
C THR A 206 8.23 15.39 2.06
N ASN A 207 8.18 15.32 0.74
CA ASN A 207 8.04 14.08 0.00
C ASN A 207 9.04 14.07 -1.16
N ASP A 208 10.22 13.49 -0.96
CA ASP A 208 11.36 13.60 -1.89
C ASP A 208 11.96 12.25 -2.29
N PHE A 209 11.32 11.13 -1.93
CA PHE A 209 11.75 9.79 -2.30
C PHE A 209 10.57 8.87 -2.67
N TYR A 210 10.87 7.84 -3.45
CA TYR A 210 9.94 6.72 -3.70
C TYR A 210 10.26 5.52 -2.81
N PRO A 211 9.28 4.63 -2.56
CA PRO A 211 9.43 3.48 -1.64
C PRO A 211 10.62 2.55 -1.94
N GLY A 212 10.97 2.39 -3.23
CA GLY A 212 12.02 1.51 -3.69
C GLY A 212 13.39 2.18 -3.87
N GLU A 213 13.51 3.48 -3.62
CA GLU A 213 14.81 4.14 -3.68
C GLU A 213 15.68 3.75 -2.48
N ASN A 214 16.94 3.46 -2.73
CA ASN A 214 17.94 3.09 -1.72
C ASN A 214 17.62 1.82 -0.90
N ILE A 215 16.76 0.92 -1.41
CA ILE A 215 16.56 -0.41 -0.84
C ILE A 215 17.17 -1.48 -1.74
N THR A 216 17.97 -2.37 -1.14
CA THR A 216 18.47 -3.55 -1.85
C THR A 216 17.48 -4.70 -1.74
N ASP A 217 17.62 -5.69 -2.61
CA ASP A 217 16.80 -6.91 -2.60
C ASP A 217 16.88 -7.68 -1.29
N GLU A 218 18.08 -7.77 -0.73
CA GLU A 218 18.31 -8.39 0.59
C GLU A 218 17.62 -7.60 1.70
N GLN A 219 17.71 -6.26 1.68
CA GLN A 219 17.02 -5.41 2.65
C GLN A 219 15.50 -5.55 2.52
N PHE A 220 14.97 -5.58 1.30
CA PHE A 220 13.56 -5.76 1.04
C PHE A 220 13.04 -7.10 1.58
N CYS A 221 13.73 -8.21 1.28
CA CYS A 221 13.35 -9.52 1.81
C CYS A 221 13.42 -9.55 3.34
N ASN A 222 14.51 -9.07 3.94
CA ASN A 222 14.67 -9.03 5.41
C ASN A 222 13.59 -8.19 6.12
N LEU A 223 13.17 -7.08 5.50
CA LEU A 223 12.09 -6.26 6.03
C LEU A 223 10.73 -6.94 5.93
N THR A 224 10.54 -7.76 4.90
CA THR A 224 9.28 -8.47 4.64
C THR A 224 9.12 -9.71 5.52
N HIS A 225 10.24 -10.32 5.92
CA HIS A 225 10.28 -11.48 6.82
C HIS A 225 11.15 -11.18 8.06
N PRO A 226 10.69 -10.29 8.96
CA PRO A 226 11.46 -9.93 10.15
C PRO A 226 11.70 -11.16 11.03
N GLY A 227 12.94 -11.31 11.53
CA GLY A 227 13.31 -12.42 12.41
C GLY A 227 13.60 -13.74 11.70
N ILE A 228 13.39 -13.82 10.38
CA ILE A 228 13.69 -15.01 9.57
C ILE A 228 14.93 -14.73 8.74
N ARG A 229 15.84 -15.70 8.65
CA ARG A 229 16.96 -15.63 7.71
C ARG A 229 16.43 -15.87 6.31
N VAL A 230 16.28 -14.80 5.53
CA VAL A 230 15.72 -14.81 4.19
C VAL A 230 16.71 -14.23 3.19
N VAL A 231 16.71 -14.75 1.97
CA VAL A 231 17.55 -14.25 0.88
C VAL A 231 16.75 -14.08 -0.41
N PRO A 232 17.17 -13.15 -1.29
CA PRO A 232 16.55 -12.99 -2.59
C PRO A 232 17.04 -14.07 -3.57
N VAL A 233 16.10 -14.74 -4.25
CA VAL A 233 16.37 -15.76 -5.28
C VAL A 233 15.91 -15.29 -6.65
N TYR A 234 16.77 -15.52 -7.64
CA TYR A 234 16.53 -15.14 -9.03
C TYR A 234 16.49 -16.40 -9.88
N SER A 235 15.36 -16.65 -10.53
CA SER A 235 15.22 -17.70 -11.54
C SER A 235 15.08 -17.08 -12.93
N ASN A 236 15.36 -17.85 -13.99
CA ASN A 236 15.12 -17.41 -15.36
C ASN A 236 13.65 -17.09 -15.66
N GLU A 237 12.73 -17.56 -14.81
CA GLU A 237 11.29 -17.34 -14.91
C GLU A 237 10.82 -16.11 -14.12
N THR A 238 11.69 -15.54 -13.27
CA THR A 238 11.35 -14.36 -12.47
C THR A 238 11.28 -13.15 -13.39
N LEU A 239 10.12 -12.49 -13.48
CA LEU A 239 10.01 -11.24 -14.23
C LEU A 239 10.89 -10.17 -13.56
N PRO A 240 11.46 -9.23 -14.33
CA PRO A 240 12.48 -8.31 -13.80
C PRO A 240 12.05 -7.47 -12.59
N CYS A 241 10.77 -7.08 -12.52
CA CYS A 241 10.22 -6.32 -11.40
C CYS A 241 9.58 -7.18 -10.32
N HIS A 242 10.04 -8.43 -10.24
CA HIS A 242 9.58 -9.39 -9.26
C HIS A 242 10.78 -9.85 -8.43
N ILE A 243 10.51 -10.29 -7.20
CA ILE A 243 11.53 -10.79 -6.29
C ILE A 243 10.96 -11.96 -5.50
N ASN A 244 11.71 -13.06 -5.46
CA ASN A 244 11.40 -14.18 -4.59
C ASN A 244 12.27 -14.05 -3.34
N CYS A 245 11.65 -14.04 -2.17
CA CYS A 245 12.32 -14.07 -0.89
C CYS A 245 12.17 -15.47 -0.32
N CYS A 246 13.30 -16.17 -0.15
CA CYS A 246 13.34 -17.57 0.20
C CYS A 246 14.08 -17.80 1.53
N TRP A 247 13.60 -18.77 2.31
CA TRP A 247 14.12 -19.12 3.62
C TRP A 247 13.97 -20.63 3.85
N ASN A 248 14.65 -21.16 4.87
CA ASN A 248 14.49 -22.54 5.28
C ASN A 248 13.30 -22.67 6.23
N SER A 249 12.40 -23.62 5.99
CA SER A 249 11.23 -23.86 6.84
C SER A 249 11.57 -24.05 8.34
N THR A 250 12.78 -24.50 8.66
CA THR A 250 13.27 -24.62 10.05
C THR A 250 13.57 -23.28 10.73
N ASP A 251 13.85 -22.21 9.97
CA ASP A 251 14.14 -20.87 10.50
C ASP A 251 12.88 -20.18 11.04
N GLN A 252 11.68 -20.62 10.63
CA GLN A 252 10.40 -20.17 11.21
C GLN A 252 10.22 -20.59 12.68
N GLY A 253 10.98 -21.58 13.16
CA GLY A 253 10.87 -22.13 14.52
C GLY A 253 11.72 -21.45 15.59
N SER A 254 12.50 -20.43 15.24
CA SER A 254 13.47 -19.82 16.18
C SER A 254 12.89 -18.76 17.12
N GLU A 255 11.59 -18.46 17.03
CA GLU A 255 10.85 -17.57 17.94
C GLU A 255 10.02 -18.33 18.99
N TYR A 256 10.61 -19.34 19.62
CA TYR A 256 10.11 -19.86 20.91
C TYR A 256 11.25 -19.82 21.93
N SER A 257 11.24 -18.80 22.77
CA SER A 257 12.06 -18.75 23.98
C SER A 257 11.57 -19.85 24.94
N TYR A 258 12.22 -21.01 24.92
CA TYR A 258 12.12 -21.91 26.05
C TYR A 258 12.97 -21.33 27.18
N GLU A 259 12.32 -20.89 28.26
CA GLU A 259 12.97 -20.78 29.55
C GLU A 259 13.58 -22.15 29.89
N ILE A 260 14.90 -22.27 29.78
CA ILE A 260 15.63 -23.45 30.22
C ILE A 260 15.53 -23.48 31.74
N SER A 261 14.77 -24.45 32.26
CA SER A 261 14.96 -24.89 33.63
C SER A 261 16.30 -25.62 33.71
N GLU A 262 17.18 -25.14 34.59
CA GLU A 262 18.40 -25.83 34.98
C GLU A 262 18.01 -27.22 35.52
N ASP A 263 18.39 -28.28 34.83
CA ASP A 263 18.76 -29.60 35.36
C ASP A 263 18.85 -30.61 34.20
N ASP A 264 20.00 -30.73 33.55
CA ASP A 264 20.70 -32.02 33.40
C ASP A 264 22.08 -31.83 32.76
N TYR A 265 23.10 -32.38 33.41
CA TYR A 265 24.49 -32.33 33.02
C TYR A 265 24.81 -33.63 32.28
N SER A 266 25.04 -33.58 30.97
CA SER A 266 25.73 -34.68 30.30
C SER A 266 26.63 -34.19 29.18
N SER A 267 27.90 -34.52 29.36
CA SER A 267 29.06 -34.22 28.53
C SER A 267 29.09 -35.04 27.25
N THR A 268 29.19 -34.37 26.10
CA THR A 268 29.76 -34.97 24.88
C THR A 268 30.59 -33.92 24.15
N GLU A 269 31.84 -34.28 23.85
CA GLU A 269 32.87 -33.45 23.20
C GLU A 269 32.56 -33.14 21.73
N PRO A 270 33.13 -32.05 21.17
CA PRO A 270 32.83 -31.61 19.81
C PRO A 270 33.69 -32.35 18.79
N THR A 271 33.06 -33.10 17.89
CA THR A 271 33.69 -33.52 16.63
C THR A 271 33.60 -32.38 15.64
N THR A 272 34.76 -31.81 15.31
CA THR A 272 34.93 -30.86 14.21
C THR A 272 34.78 -31.59 12.88
N GLU A 273 33.60 -31.51 12.26
CA GLU A 273 33.44 -31.77 10.84
C GLU A 273 32.93 -30.49 10.18
N ASN A 274 33.74 -29.97 9.26
CA ASN A 274 33.40 -28.88 8.36
C ASN A 274 32.24 -29.35 7.48
N HIS A 275 31.01 -28.99 7.87
CA HIS A 275 29.90 -28.96 6.93
C HIS A 275 29.96 -27.62 6.22
N ASP A 276 30.33 -27.66 4.94
CA ASP A 276 29.99 -26.59 4.01
C ASP A 276 28.45 -26.47 4.03
N ASP A 277 27.94 -25.42 4.69
CA ASP A 277 26.51 -25.10 4.79
C ASP A 277 25.95 -24.78 3.40
N GLU A 278 25.57 -25.82 2.67
CA GLU A 278 24.73 -25.71 1.49
C GLU A 278 23.31 -25.36 1.97
N PHE A 279 23.00 -24.06 1.95
CA PHE A 279 21.72 -23.51 2.40
C PHE A 279 20.61 -23.96 1.44
N TYR A 280 19.93 -25.05 1.74
CA TYR A 280 18.75 -25.49 0.97
C TYR A 280 17.53 -24.65 1.39
N GLU A 281 17.12 -23.75 0.51
CA GLU A 281 15.91 -22.94 0.64
C GLU A 281 14.72 -23.74 0.10
N ASP A 282 13.85 -24.24 0.98
CA ASP A 282 12.68 -25.04 0.60
C ASP A 282 11.39 -24.20 0.50
N THR A 283 11.41 -22.97 1.01
CA THR A 283 10.24 -22.09 1.10
C THR A 283 10.54 -20.73 0.48
N CYS A 284 9.67 -20.27 -0.41
CA CYS A 284 9.80 -18.97 -1.08
C CYS A 284 8.46 -18.22 -1.10
N GLN A 285 8.50 -16.91 -0.93
CA GLN A 285 7.37 -16.03 -1.19
C GLN A 285 7.71 -14.99 -2.26
N TYR A 286 6.73 -14.77 -3.13
CA TYR A 286 6.81 -13.85 -4.25
C TYR A 286 6.35 -12.44 -3.86
N TYR A 287 7.07 -11.42 -4.33
CA TYR A 287 6.72 -10.01 -4.17
C TYR A 287 6.98 -9.19 -5.44
N ASP A 288 6.20 -8.12 -5.60
CA ASP A 288 6.48 -7.08 -6.58
C ASP A 288 7.55 -6.12 -6.03
N ARG A 289 8.53 -5.77 -6.87
CA ARG A 289 9.52 -4.75 -6.53
C ARG A 289 8.85 -3.37 -6.48
N LEU A 290 9.27 -2.57 -5.50
CA LEU A 290 8.79 -1.21 -5.32
C LEU A 290 9.31 -0.28 -6.42
N ASP A 291 8.57 0.81 -6.67
CA ASP A 291 9.00 1.89 -7.56
C ASP A 291 10.34 2.47 -7.08
N GLY A 292 11.38 2.38 -7.92
CA GLY A 292 12.75 2.81 -7.61
C GLY A 292 13.73 1.66 -7.35
N MET A 293 13.25 0.45 -7.06
CA MET A 293 14.15 -0.70 -6.83
C MET A 293 14.90 -1.07 -8.09
N THR A 294 16.18 -1.42 -7.96
CA THR A 294 16.98 -1.90 -9.08
C THR A 294 16.40 -3.20 -9.64
N CYS A 295 16.41 -3.37 -10.97
CA CYS A 295 15.93 -4.60 -11.64
C CYS A 295 16.91 -5.11 -12.70
N GLY A 296 18.12 -4.53 -12.71
CA GLY A 296 19.19 -4.84 -13.65
C GLY A 296 20.23 -3.73 -13.66
N GLU A 297 21.27 -3.92 -14.47
CA GLU A 297 22.33 -2.91 -14.62
C GLU A 297 21.75 -1.58 -15.16
N ASN A 298 21.86 -0.51 -14.36
CA ASN A 298 21.31 0.81 -14.67
C ASN A 298 19.79 0.83 -14.98
N LYS A 299 19.03 -0.11 -14.41
CA LYS A 299 17.57 -0.19 -14.57
C LYS A 299 16.87 -0.27 -13.23
N THR A 300 15.68 0.32 -13.16
CA THR A 300 14.82 0.30 -11.96
C THR A 300 13.39 -0.04 -12.33
N CYS A 301 12.60 -0.44 -11.33
CA CYS A 301 11.17 -0.67 -11.48
C CYS A 301 10.37 0.62 -11.41
N TYR A 302 9.43 0.78 -12.35
CA TYR A 302 8.43 1.84 -12.36
C TYR A 302 7.11 1.26 -12.86
N LYS A 303 6.06 1.31 -12.02
CA LYS A 303 4.73 0.72 -12.30
C LYS A 303 4.85 -0.75 -12.74
N GLY A 304 5.70 -1.53 -12.08
CA GLY A 304 5.94 -2.95 -12.40
C GLY A 304 6.74 -3.23 -13.69
N ILE A 305 7.27 -2.19 -14.36
CA ILE A 305 8.07 -2.32 -15.58
C ILE A 305 9.53 -2.02 -15.27
N CYS A 306 10.44 -2.85 -15.78
CA CYS A 306 11.88 -2.67 -15.61
C CYS A 306 12.50 -1.98 -16.83
N ASP A 307 13.01 -0.76 -16.63
CA ASP A 307 13.68 0.00 -17.69
C ASP A 307 14.69 1.01 -17.11
N ASN A 308 15.40 1.70 -17.99
CA ASN A 308 16.28 2.81 -17.64
C ASN A 308 15.46 4.10 -17.49
N TYR A 309 14.96 4.34 -16.28
CA TYR A 309 14.16 5.52 -15.96
C TYR A 309 15.01 6.66 -15.44
N LYS A 310 14.67 7.87 -15.88
CA LYS A 310 15.23 9.11 -15.34
C LYS A 310 14.30 9.65 -14.25
N TRP A 311 14.58 9.28 -13.01
CA TRP A 311 13.75 9.64 -11.86
C TRP A 311 13.60 11.15 -11.67
N ASP A 312 14.64 11.95 -11.94
CA ASP A 312 14.53 13.41 -11.92
C ASP A 312 13.48 13.94 -12.91
N GLU A 313 13.40 13.37 -14.11
CA GLU A 313 12.41 13.77 -15.12
C GLU A 313 11.00 13.35 -14.72
N ILE A 314 10.82 12.12 -14.22
CA ILE A 314 9.53 11.61 -13.69
C ILE A 314 9.04 12.51 -12.56
N THR A 315 9.94 12.80 -11.64
CA THR A 315 9.65 13.54 -10.42
C THR A 315 9.26 14.99 -10.71
N ASN A 316 9.97 15.64 -11.63
CA ASN A 316 9.63 16.98 -12.09
C ASN A 316 8.31 16.99 -12.88
N LYS A 317 8.09 15.99 -13.73
CA LYS A 317 6.87 15.88 -14.55
C LYS A 317 5.61 15.76 -13.69
N TYR A 318 5.65 14.92 -12.66
CA TYR A 318 4.49 14.62 -11.81
C TYR A 318 4.47 15.37 -10.48
N ARG A 319 5.45 16.29 -10.27
CA ARG A 319 5.59 17.11 -9.06
C ARG A 319 5.55 16.26 -7.77
N THR A 320 6.23 15.12 -7.80
CA THR A 320 6.35 14.23 -6.64
C THR A 320 7.51 14.63 -5.72
N ASN A 321 8.44 15.49 -6.16
CA ASN A 321 9.38 16.13 -5.24
C ASN A 321 8.72 17.36 -4.61
N ARG A 322 8.21 17.18 -3.39
CA ARG A 322 7.51 18.21 -2.63
C ARG A 322 8.33 18.53 -1.40
N THR A 323 9.36 19.34 -1.57
CA THR A 323 10.07 19.93 -0.42
C THR A 323 9.42 21.26 -0.04
N PHE A 324 9.52 21.65 1.23
CA PHE A 324 8.98 22.93 1.72
C PHE A 324 9.51 24.17 0.97
N LYS A 325 10.62 24.05 0.24
CA LYS A 325 11.23 25.18 -0.49
C LYS A 325 10.63 25.41 -1.88
N ASP A 326 10.03 24.39 -2.48
CA ASP A 326 9.61 24.42 -3.89
C ASP A 326 8.14 24.86 -4.09
N ILE A 327 7.40 25.08 -2.99
CA ILE A 327 5.93 25.34 -3.00
C ILE A 327 5.61 26.80 -2.62
N GLN A 328 6.46 27.74 -3.02
CA GLN A 328 6.12 29.16 -3.05
C GLN A 328 5.85 29.58 -4.50
N PRO A 329 4.63 29.37 -5.06
CA PRO A 329 4.28 30.05 -6.30
C PRO A 329 4.07 31.55 -5.97
N PRO A 330 4.61 32.48 -6.78
CA PRO A 330 4.18 33.87 -6.72
C PRO A 330 2.70 33.94 -7.10
N ILE A 331 1.93 34.71 -6.34
CA ILE A 331 0.45 34.85 -6.40
C ILE A 331 -0.08 35.31 -7.80
N THR A 332 0.78 35.50 -8.81
CA THR A 332 0.47 36.25 -10.03
C THR A 332 0.38 35.45 -11.34
N SER A 333 0.33 34.11 -11.34
CA SER A 333 0.30 33.33 -12.60
C SER A 333 -0.70 32.17 -12.65
N LEU A 334 -1.91 32.34 -12.11
CA LEU A 334 -3.02 31.45 -12.43
C LEU A 334 -3.60 31.85 -13.81
N ASP A 335 -3.26 31.09 -14.84
CA ASP A 335 -3.93 31.14 -16.14
C ASP A 335 -5.34 30.54 -15.97
N ILE A 336 -6.36 31.40 -16.01
CA ILE A 336 -7.78 31.07 -15.79
C ILE A 336 -8.38 30.17 -16.91
N ASN A 337 -7.58 29.82 -17.93
CA ASN A 337 -8.00 29.00 -19.07
C ASN A 337 -7.43 27.57 -19.10
N SER A 338 -6.65 27.14 -18.10
CA SER A 338 -6.29 25.72 -17.95
C SER A 338 -7.10 25.10 -16.82
N THR A 339 -8.00 24.18 -17.14
CA THR A 339 -8.66 23.26 -16.18
C THR A 339 -7.68 22.22 -15.59
N GLU A 340 -6.44 22.62 -15.31
CA GLU A 340 -5.33 21.76 -14.91
C GLU A 340 -4.83 22.10 -13.49
N LEU A 341 -5.51 21.60 -12.46
CA LEU A 341 -4.94 20.97 -11.26
C LEU A 341 -6.10 20.60 -10.33
N THR A 342 -6.32 19.32 -10.06
CA THR A 342 -7.03 18.91 -8.85
C THR A 342 -5.98 18.37 -7.92
N VAL A 343 -5.66 19.12 -6.88
CA VAL A 343 -4.81 18.61 -5.81
C VAL A 343 -5.72 18.30 -4.64
N LEU A 344 -5.63 17.07 -4.13
CA LEU A 344 -6.33 16.67 -2.92
C LEU A 344 -5.41 16.88 -1.72
N GLN A 345 -5.93 17.61 -0.73
CA GLN A 345 -5.32 17.92 0.57
C GLN A 345 -5.60 16.87 1.64
#